data_AF-A0A2M9GM47-F1
#
_entry.id   AF-A0A2M9GM47-F1
#
_cell.length_a   1.000
_cell.length_b   1.000
_cell.length_c   1.000
_cell.angle_alpha   90.00
_cell.angle_beta   90.00
_cell.angle_gamma   90.00
#
_symmetry.space_group_name_H-M   'P 1'
#
loop_
_entity.id
_entity.type
_entity.pdbx_description
1 polymer ?
#
loop_
_entity_poly.entity_id
_entity_poly.type
_entity_poly.pdbx_seq_one_letter_code
_entity_poly.pdbx_strand_id
1 'polypeptide(L)'
;MSRTIQSSDYVPGVSGWKFSNVTGEFEIHSSDASTSAEPRLISVTAGSWSDFDLPSNAVEYYAFIGAEMDKIPADCRASAEITTEDISFDHDGSDVRTTLTYERRETCEEVADRIEKSSVHAQIQGLVGGSFNIFHNGQLRVRLGSLEEPSPFVVADGKIYFRDDLVKEASIAKAKVANEWSVRVEFSPTGQPYAAGFGIGIGSAGEFKPDFIVKASHMEILPDGLVKITQAPKKS
;
A
#
# COMPACT_ATOMS: atom_id res chain seq x y z
N MET A 1 5.60 -40.10 -30.06
CA MET A 1 6.65 -39.44 -29.24
C MET A 1 5.97 -38.57 -28.21
N SER A 2 6.39 -38.63 -26.94
CA SER A 2 5.88 -37.74 -25.89
C SER A 2 6.06 -36.29 -26.34
N ARG A 3 4.96 -35.52 -26.40
CA ARG A 3 4.99 -34.11 -26.84
C ARG A 3 5.20 -33.14 -25.67
N THR A 4 5.70 -33.65 -24.56
CA THR A 4 5.97 -32.94 -23.31
C THR A 4 7.33 -33.38 -22.75
N ILE A 5 8.10 -32.42 -22.26
CA ILE A 5 9.35 -32.64 -21.51
C ILE A 5 9.09 -32.17 -20.08
N GLN A 6 9.47 -32.95 -19.08
CA GLN A 6 9.23 -32.63 -17.67
C GLN A 6 10.40 -33.04 -16.80
N SER A 7 10.51 -32.44 -15.62
CA SER A 7 11.44 -32.89 -14.58
C SER A 7 11.01 -34.23 -13.99
N SER A 8 11.95 -34.90 -13.31
CA SER A 8 11.70 -36.20 -12.67
C SER A 8 10.73 -36.13 -11.49
N ASP A 9 10.60 -34.96 -10.87
CA ASP A 9 9.76 -34.66 -9.71
C ASP A 9 8.49 -33.87 -10.09
N TYR A 10 8.13 -33.84 -11.38
CA TYR A 10 6.96 -33.10 -11.83
C TYR A 10 5.66 -33.69 -11.29
N VAL A 11 4.94 -32.88 -10.51
CA VAL A 11 3.56 -33.12 -10.06
C VAL A 11 2.76 -31.87 -10.42
N PRO A 12 1.70 -31.97 -11.26
CA PRO A 12 0.93 -30.82 -11.71
C PRO A 12 0.48 -29.93 -10.55
N GLY A 13 0.79 -28.64 -10.61
CA GLY A 13 0.42 -27.68 -9.57
C GLY A 13 1.22 -27.74 -8.26
N VAL A 14 2.19 -28.67 -8.12
CA VAL A 14 2.84 -28.97 -6.84
C VAL A 14 4.37 -28.84 -6.89
N SER A 15 5.03 -29.51 -7.84
CA SER A 15 6.50 -29.57 -7.87
C SER A 15 7.04 -29.78 -9.28
N GLY A 16 8.32 -29.44 -9.47
CA GLY A 16 9.04 -29.68 -10.71
C GLY A 16 8.65 -28.72 -11.84
N TRP A 17 9.00 -29.09 -13.07
CA TRP A 17 8.65 -28.30 -14.24
C TRP A 17 8.17 -29.17 -15.39
N LYS A 18 7.34 -28.60 -16.26
CA LYS A 18 6.88 -29.24 -17.48
C LYS A 18 6.78 -28.22 -18.61
N PHE A 19 7.30 -28.63 -19.77
CA PHE A 19 7.15 -27.93 -21.03
C PHE A 19 6.28 -28.74 -21.98
N SER A 20 5.27 -28.08 -22.57
CA SER A 20 4.41 -28.65 -23.61
C SER A 20 4.83 -28.14 -24.98
N ASN A 21 5.31 -29.05 -25.83
CA ASN A 21 5.71 -28.70 -27.20
C ASN A 21 4.51 -28.48 -28.13
N VAL A 22 3.29 -28.78 -27.67
CA VAL A 22 2.04 -28.60 -28.44
C VAL A 22 1.44 -27.22 -28.18
N THR A 23 1.38 -26.82 -26.91
CA THR A 23 0.74 -25.57 -26.50
C THR A 23 1.76 -24.45 -26.32
N GLY A 24 3.04 -24.74 -26.11
CA GLY A 24 4.07 -23.75 -25.76
C GLY A 24 4.05 -23.36 -24.27
N GLU A 25 3.21 -24.02 -23.47
CA GLU A 25 3.11 -23.79 -22.03
C GLU A 25 4.35 -24.31 -21.30
N PHE A 26 4.87 -23.49 -20.39
CA PHE A 26 5.95 -23.83 -19.48
C PHE A 26 5.45 -23.66 -18.05
N GLU A 27 5.33 -24.76 -17.31
CA GLU A 27 4.93 -24.78 -15.90
C GLU A 27 6.19 -25.00 -15.06
N ILE A 28 6.38 -24.16 -14.04
CA ILE A 28 7.45 -24.31 -13.05
C ILE A 28 6.85 -24.16 -11.65
N HIS A 29 7.06 -25.17 -10.83
CA HIS A 29 6.74 -25.18 -9.42
C HIS A 29 8.04 -25.36 -8.65
N SER A 30 8.35 -24.40 -7.77
CA SER A 30 9.41 -24.63 -6.79
C SER A 30 8.86 -25.59 -5.76
N SER A 31 9.48 -26.76 -5.60
CA SER A 31 9.26 -27.59 -4.43
C SER A 31 9.96 -26.93 -3.23
N ASP A 32 9.48 -25.77 -2.81
CA ASP A 32 10.02 -25.15 -1.62
C ASP A 32 9.58 -25.97 -0.42
N ALA A 33 10.51 -26.25 0.48
CA ALA A 33 10.21 -26.92 1.74
C ALA A 33 9.07 -26.20 2.51
N SER A 34 8.80 -24.92 2.20
CA SER A 34 7.68 -24.11 2.69
C SER A 34 6.29 -24.72 2.44
N THR A 35 6.17 -25.73 1.56
CA THR A 35 4.92 -26.49 1.34
C THR A 35 4.81 -27.74 2.22
N SER A 36 5.83 -28.08 3.02
CA SER A 36 5.76 -29.21 3.95
C SER A 36 4.72 -28.96 5.05
N ALA A 37 3.84 -29.96 5.24
CA ALA A 37 2.87 -30.00 6.33
C ALA A 37 3.49 -30.34 7.69
N GLU A 38 4.80 -30.64 7.73
CA GLU A 38 5.48 -30.90 9.00
C GLU A 38 5.74 -29.58 9.75
N PRO A 39 5.35 -29.49 11.04
CA PRO A 39 5.66 -28.34 11.88
C PRO A 39 7.17 -28.16 12.06
N ARG A 40 7.64 -26.93 11.83
CA ARG A 40 9.07 -26.58 11.95
C ARG A 40 9.36 -25.95 13.29
N LEU A 41 10.63 -25.99 13.71
CA LEU A 41 11.10 -25.21 14.84
C LEU A 41 11.19 -23.74 14.40
N ILE A 42 10.54 -22.86 15.15
CA ILE A 42 10.53 -21.41 14.92
C ILE A 42 10.99 -20.68 16.19
N SER A 43 11.65 -19.53 15.99
CA SER A 43 11.89 -18.57 17.06
C SER A 43 10.68 -17.65 17.18
N VAL A 44 10.15 -17.53 18.39
CA VAL A 44 8.99 -16.71 18.71
C VAL A 44 9.43 -15.60 19.65
N THR A 45 9.13 -14.35 19.28
CA THR A 45 9.33 -13.20 20.15
C THR A 45 8.19 -13.15 21.17
N ALA A 46 8.50 -13.41 22.43
CA ALA A 46 7.56 -13.25 23.54
C ALA A 46 7.36 -11.78 23.91
N GLY A 47 8.40 -10.94 23.73
CA GLY A 47 8.32 -9.51 23.95
C GLY A 47 9.55 -8.77 23.43
N SER A 48 9.39 -7.49 23.13
CA SER A 48 10.45 -6.58 22.72
C SER A 48 10.14 -5.20 23.29
N TRP A 49 11.10 -4.63 24.02
CA TRP A 49 10.93 -3.40 24.80
C TRP A 49 12.10 -2.48 24.54
N SER A 50 11.83 -1.18 24.44
CA SER A 50 12.92 -0.20 24.46
C SER A 50 13.55 -0.18 25.85
N ASP A 51 14.81 0.27 25.95
CA ASP A 51 15.47 0.44 27.24
C ASP A 51 14.68 1.39 28.19
N PHE A 52 13.88 2.31 27.62
CA PHE A 52 13.02 3.22 28.39
C PHE A 52 11.75 2.56 28.95
N ASP A 53 11.28 1.48 28.33
CA ASP A 53 10.09 0.76 28.78
C ASP A 53 10.40 -0.24 29.90
N LEU A 54 11.69 -0.53 30.13
CA LEU A 54 12.14 -1.50 31.12
C LEU A 54 12.36 -0.84 32.49
N PRO A 55 12.02 -1.53 33.60
CA PRO A 55 12.32 -1.02 34.92
C PRO A 55 13.83 -0.83 35.11
N SER A 56 14.26 0.36 35.53
CA SER A 56 15.69 0.63 35.78
C SER A 56 16.21 -0.03 37.07
N ASN A 57 15.32 -0.41 37.99
CA ASN A 57 15.68 -1.13 39.20
C ASN A 57 15.87 -2.63 38.91
N ALA A 58 17.00 -3.22 39.33
CA ALA A 58 17.33 -4.61 39.03
C ALA A 58 16.31 -5.64 39.60
N VAL A 59 15.70 -5.37 40.76
CA VAL A 59 14.71 -6.27 41.36
C VAL A 59 13.40 -6.21 40.59
N GLU A 60 12.96 -5.00 40.22
CA GLU A 60 11.75 -4.80 39.41
C GLU A 60 11.93 -5.33 38.00
N TYR A 61 13.12 -5.16 37.41
CA TYR A 61 13.50 -5.72 36.11
C TYR A 61 13.41 -7.26 36.13
N TYR A 62 14.02 -7.89 37.14
CA TYR A 62 13.96 -9.35 37.29
C TYR A 62 12.53 -9.84 37.48
N ALA A 63 11.72 -9.15 38.29
CA ALA A 63 10.32 -9.48 38.49
C ALA A 63 9.50 -9.33 37.20
N PHE A 64 9.76 -8.26 36.43
CA PHE A 64 9.13 -8.00 35.14
C PHE A 64 9.44 -9.11 34.13
N ILE A 65 10.73 -9.39 33.91
CA ILE A 65 11.17 -10.45 33.00
C ILE A 65 10.65 -11.82 33.47
N GLY A 66 10.65 -12.11 34.78
CA GLY A 66 10.08 -13.33 35.32
C GLY A 66 8.59 -13.49 34.98
N ALA A 67 7.80 -12.41 35.08
CA ALA A 67 6.40 -12.41 34.71
C ALA A 67 6.19 -12.62 33.20
N GLU A 68 7.06 -12.08 32.35
CA GLU A 68 7.04 -12.32 30.91
C GLU A 68 7.45 -13.77 30.56
N MET A 69 8.45 -14.32 31.24
CA MET A 69 8.82 -15.74 31.11
C MET A 69 7.69 -16.67 31.55
N ASP A 70 6.86 -16.28 32.52
CA ASP A 70 5.72 -17.09 32.94
C ASP A 70 4.62 -17.21 31.88
N LYS A 71 4.55 -16.27 30.93
CA LYS A 71 3.65 -16.35 29.77
C LYS A 71 4.13 -17.34 28.71
N ILE A 72 5.42 -17.69 28.72
CA ILE A 72 5.99 -18.69 27.80
C ILE A 72 5.57 -20.10 28.27
N PRO A 73 5.13 -20.98 27.35
CA PRO A 73 4.83 -22.38 27.67
C PRO A 73 5.97 -23.07 28.43
N ALA A 74 5.64 -23.81 29.49
CA ALA A 74 6.63 -24.34 30.44
C ALA A 74 7.68 -25.26 29.78
N ASP A 75 7.28 -26.00 28.75
CA ASP A 75 8.14 -26.86 27.92
C ASP A 75 9.10 -26.07 27.02
N CYS A 76 8.80 -24.81 26.71
CA CYS A 76 9.60 -23.95 25.86
C CYS A 76 10.55 -23.02 26.64
N ARG A 77 10.31 -22.81 27.95
CA ARG A 77 11.09 -21.87 28.79
C ARG A 77 12.59 -22.15 28.82
N ALA A 78 13.00 -23.40 28.64
CA ALA A 78 14.43 -23.78 28.61
C ALA A 78 15.18 -23.21 27.40
N SER A 79 14.46 -22.88 26.32
CA SER A 79 15.01 -22.24 25.11
C SER A 79 14.88 -20.72 25.13
N ALA A 80 14.31 -20.15 26.19
CA ALA A 80 14.07 -18.71 26.24
C ALA A 80 15.39 -17.94 26.40
N GLU A 81 15.61 -16.96 25.53
CA GLU A 81 16.81 -16.14 25.49
C GLU A 81 16.43 -14.65 25.51
N ILE A 82 17.22 -13.87 26.24
CA ILE A 82 17.12 -12.41 26.29
C ILE A 82 18.33 -11.84 25.58
N THR A 83 18.07 -11.02 24.57
CA THR A 83 19.11 -10.27 23.87
C THR A 83 18.83 -8.78 23.99
N THR A 84 19.89 -7.98 24.11
CA THR A 84 19.80 -6.52 24.09
C THR A 84 20.68 -6.02 22.95
N GLU A 85 20.07 -5.37 21.98
CA GLU A 85 20.73 -4.94 20.75
C GLU A 85 20.42 -3.46 20.49
N ASP A 86 21.43 -2.73 20.00
CA ASP A 86 21.25 -1.40 19.46
C ASP A 86 20.89 -1.53 17.98
N ILE A 87 19.64 -1.19 17.64
CA ILE A 87 19.11 -1.26 16.28
C ILE A 87 19.04 0.11 15.61
N SER A 88 19.68 1.13 16.19
CA SER A 88 19.73 2.47 15.59
C SER A 88 20.52 2.48 14.27
N PHE A 89 19.97 3.18 13.27
CA PHE A 89 20.62 3.40 11.97
C PHE A 89 20.87 4.90 11.69
N ASP A 90 20.51 5.77 12.64
CA ASP A 90 20.33 7.21 12.45
C ASP A 90 21.17 8.01 13.46
N HIS A 91 21.42 9.30 13.18
CA HIS A 91 22.30 10.17 13.98
C HIS A 91 21.68 10.66 15.29
N ASP A 92 20.37 10.49 15.50
CA ASP A 92 19.57 11.19 16.52
C ASP A 92 19.07 10.36 17.70
N GLY A 93 19.23 9.03 17.74
CA GLY A 93 18.78 8.29 18.92
C GLY A 93 19.05 6.80 18.89
N SER A 94 19.67 6.33 19.98
CA SER A 94 19.92 4.93 20.28
C SER A 94 18.59 4.19 20.54
N ASP A 95 18.04 3.50 19.53
CA ASP A 95 16.97 2.50 19.71
C ASP A 95 17.61 1.20 20.22
N VAL A 96 17.91 1.18 21.51
CA VAL A 96 18.36 -0.03 22.20
C VAL A 96 17.13 -0.81 22.65
N ARG A 97 17.02 -2.05 22.19
CA ARG A 97 15.91 -2.93 22.54
C ARG A 97 16.37 -4.19 23.23
N THR A 98 15.65 -4.53 24.28
CA THR A 98 15.72 -5.87 24.88
C THR A 98 14.59 -6.72 24.34
N THR A 99 14.93 -7.90 23.83
CA THR A 99 14.00 -8.85 23.22
C THR A 99 14.06 -10.17 23.97
N LEU A 100 12.90 -10.72 24.32
CA LEU A 100 12.74 -12.07 24.86
C LEU A 100 12.22 -12.97 23.75
N THR A 101 13.00 -13.98 23.40
CA THR A 101 12.63 -14.99 22.38
C THR A 101 12.65 -16.38 22.98
N TYR A 102 11.94 -17.32 22.35
CA TYR A 102 12.01 -18.75 22.68
C TYR A 102 11.73 -19.59 21.44
N GLU A 103 12.12 -20.86 21.48
CA GLU A 103 11.88 -21.79 20.38
C GLU A 103 10.66 -22.67 20.65
N ARG A 104 9.82 -22.87 19.64
CA ARG A 104 8.77 -23.89 19.65
C ARG A 104 8.48 -24.42 18.26
N ARG A 105 7.73 -25.52 18.17
CA ARG A 105 7.19 -25.96 16.89
C ARG A 105 6.02 -25.07 16.46
N GLU A 106 5.89 -24.84 15.16
CA GLU A 106 4.72 -24.20 14.55
C GLU A 106 3.42 -24.89 15.01
N THR A 107 2.35 -24.12 15.16
CA THR A 107 1.01 -24.67 15.34
C THR A 107 0.45 -25.16 14.00
N CYS A 108 -0.61 -25.96 14.02
CA CYS A 108 -1.28 -26.38 12.80
C CYS A 108 -1.81 -25.20 11.96
N GLU A 109 -2.21 -24.11 12.62
CA GLU A 109 -2.67 -22.88 11.96
C GLU A 109 -1.51 -22.14 11.29
N GLU A 110 -0.38 -21.98 11.97
CA GLU A 110 0.82 -21.37 11.39
C GLU A 110 1.40 -22.19 10.23
N VAL A 111 1.31 -23.52 10.29
CA VAL A 111 1.66 -24.41 9.17
C VAL A 111 0.71 -24.19 7.99
N ALA A 112 -0.60 -24.08 8.24
CA ALA A 112 -1.59 -23.82 7.19
C ALA A 112 -1.35 -22.46 6.53
N ASP A 113 -1.14 -21.41 7.32
CA ASP A 113 -0.84 -20.06 6.85
C ASP A 113 0.45 -20.02 6.04
N ARG A 114 1.49 -20.73 6.49
CA ARG A 114 2.75 -20.86 5.74
C ARG A 114 2.53 -21.55 4.40
N ILE A 115 1.77 -22.65 4.37
CA ILE A 115 1.44 -23.36 3.14
C ILE A 115 0.63 -22.45 2.21
N GLU A 116 -0.40 -21.77 2.71
CA GLU A 116 -1.20 -20.83 1.94
C GLU A 116 -0.34 -19.70 1.35
N LYS A 117 0.48 -19.05 2.18
CA LYS A 117 1.39 -17.98 1.74
C LYS A 117 2.44 -18.48 0.74
N SER A 118 2.91 -19.72 0.89
CA SER A 118 3.82 -20.36 -0.08
C SER A 118 3.13 -20.78 -1.38
N SER A 119 1.82 -21.00 -1.33
CA SER A 119 1.02 -21.40 -2.49
C SER A 119 0.70 -20.24 -3.44
N VAL A 120 1.20 -19.02 -3.16
CA VAL A 120 1.21 -17.87 -4.08
C VAL A 120 2.18 -18.17 -5.24
N HIS A 121 1.74 -19.03 -6.14
CA HIS A 121 2.48 -19.40 -7.34
C HIS A 121 2.28 -18.36 -8.43
N ALA A 122 3.38 -17.80 -8.92
CA ALA A 122 3.38 -17.09 -10.19
C ALA A 122 3.31 -18.14 -11.31
N GLN A 123 2.14 -18.34 -11.90
CA GLN A 123 2.03 -19.15 -13.11
C GLN A 123 2.54 -18.32 -14.30
N ILE A 124 3.65 -18.74 -14.90
CA ILE A 124 4.18 -18.17 -16.15
C ILE A 124 3.58 -18.98 -17.29
N GLN A 125 2.43 -18.57 -17.84
CA GLN A 125 1.93 -19.21 -19.06
C GLN A 125 2.76 -18.68 -20.24
N GLY A 126 3.63 -19.55 -20.76
CA GLY A 126 4.51 -19.30 -21.90
C GLY A 126 3.77 -18.83 -23.16
N LEU A 127 4.57 -18.35 -24.13
CA LEU A 127 4.19 -17.74 -25.41
C LEU A 127 3.16 -18.55 -26.22
N VAL A 128 1.88 -18.46 -25.85
CA VAL A 128 0.78 -18.82 -26.74
C VAL A 128 0.38 -17.55 -27.49
N GLY A 129 0.58 -17.54 -28.80
CA GLY A 129 0.14 -16.43 -29.66
C GLY A 129 0.98 -15.14 -29.56
N GLY A 130 2.25 -15.21 -29.17
CA GLY A 130 3.15 -14.04 -29.16
C GLY A 130 2.98 -13.11 -27.95
N SER A 131 2.39 -13.60 -26.85
CA SER A 131 2.27 -12.87 -25.59
C SER A 131 2.81 -13.64 -24.39
N PHE A 132 3.47 -12.92 -23.49
CA PHE A 132 4.03 -13.37 -22.22
C PHE A 132 3.15 -12.83 -21.11
N ASN A 133 2.63 -13.69 -20.25
CA ASN A 133 1.70 -13.30 -19.19
C ASN A 133 2.24 -13.72 -17.82
N ILE A 134 2.13 -12.83 -16.83
CA ILE A 134 2.39 -13.12 -15.40
C ILE A 134 1.06 -13.03 -14.67
N PHE A 135 0.71 -14.08 -13.93
CA PHE A 135 -0.47 -14.13 -13.07
C PHE A 135 -0.08 -14.12 -11.59
N HIS A 136 -0.91 -13.49 -10.75
CA HIS A 136 -0.81 -13.54 -9.29
C HIS A 136 -2.23 -13.68 -8.72
N ASN A 137 -2.47 -14.74 -7.94
CA ASN A 137 -3.80 -15.12 -7.42
C ASN A 137 -4.86 -15.27 -8.52
N GLY A 138 -4.51 -15.92 -9.64
CA GLY A 138 -5.40 -16.09 -10.79
C GLY A 138 -5.69 -14.83 -11.59
N GLN A 139 -5.18 -13.66 -11.16
CA GLN A 139 -5.34 -12.38 -11.84
C GLN A 139 -4.12 -12.05 -12.69
N LEU A 140 -4.33 -11.60 -13.94
CA LEU A 140 -3.25 -11.13 -14.81
C LEU A 140 -2.60 -9.87 -14.21
N ARG A 141 -1.28 -9.91 -13.99
CA ARG A 141 -0.48 -8.79 -13.48
C ARG A 141 0.38 -8.13 -14.54
N VAL A 142 0.93 -8.91 -15.47
CA VAL A 142 1.79 -8.39 -16.54
C VAL A 142 1.47 -9.12 -17.84
N ARG A 143 1.40 -8.40 -18.96
CA ARG A 143 1.30 -8.95 -20.31
C ARG A 143 2.31 -8.26 -21.23
N LEU A 144 3.13 -9.02 -21.97
CA LEU A 144 4.10 -8.52 -22.94
C LEU A 144 3.90 -9.25 -24.29
N GLY A 145 3.39 -8.61 -25.35
CA GLY A 145 3.10 -9.28 -26.63
C GLY A 145 2.23 -8.50 -27.62
N SER A 146 1.82 -9.16 -28.72
CA SER A 146 0.98 -8.54 -29.79
C SER A 146 -0.38 -8.09 -29.24
N LEU A 147 -0.71 -6.82 -29.49
CA LEU A 147 -1.80 -6.06 -28.88
C LEU A 147 -2.96 -5.90 -29.88
N GLU A 148 -3.97 -6.76 -29.81
CA GLU A 148 -5.21 -6.53 -30.56
C GLU A 148 -6.20 -5.58 -29.84
N GLU A 149 -5.92 -5.21 -28.59
CA GLU A 149 -6.74 -4.28 -27.80
C GLU A 149 -5.87 -3.26 -27.02
N PRO A 150 -6.39 -2.04 -26.73
CA PRO A 150 -5.56 -0.96 -26.22
C PRO A 150 -5.22 -1.15 -24.73
N SER A 151 -4.01 -1.66 -24.47
CA SER A 151 -3.46 -1.88 -23.11
C SER A 151 -3.35 -0.60 -22.27
N PRO A 152 -3.45 -0.71 -20.93
CA PRO A 152 -3.43 0.44 -20.02
C PRO A 152 -2.09 1.21 -20.00
N PHE A 153 -0.98 0.54 -20.32
CA PHE A 153 0.32 1.16 -20.55
C PHE A 153 1.18 0.34 -21.53
N VAL A 154 2.19 0.98 -22.12
CA VAL A 154 3.19 0.38 -23.02
C VAL A 154 4.59 0.66 -22.49
N VAL A 155 5.53 -0.28 -22.63
CA VAL A 155 6.95 -0.04 -22.35
C VAL A 155 7.71 0.02 -23.68
N ALA A 156 8.34 1.15 -23.98
CA ALA A 156 9.14 1.36 -25.19
C ALA A 156 10.39 2.19 -24.83
N ASP A 157 11.55 1.88 -25.43
CA ASP A 157 12.81 2.60 -25.22
C ASP A 157 13.21 2.79 -23.74
N GLY A 158 12.90 1.80 -22.88
CA GLY A 158 13.18 1.87 -21.44
C GLY A 158 12.25 2.82 -20.66
N LYS A 159 11.15 3.29 -21.26
CA LYS A 159 10.17 4.19 -20.65
C LYS A 159 8.78 3.55 -20.63
N ILE A 160 8.02 3.90 -19.60
CA ILE A 160 6.62 3.46 -19.42
C ILE A 160 5.71 4.58 -19.90
N TYR A 161 4.75 4.25 -20.78
CA TYR A 161 3.77 5.15 -21.35
C TYR A 161 2.38 4.73 -20.89
N PHE A 162 1.69 5.58 -20.14
CA PHE A 162 0.28 5.38 -19.79
C PHE A 162 -0.63 5.92 -20.89
N ARG A 163 -1.82 5.34 -21.05
CA ARG A 163 -2.81 5.94 -21.96
C ARG A 163 -3.28 7.29 -21.42
N ASP A 164 -3.36 8.26 -22.33
CA ASP A 164 -3.78 9.63 -22.03
C ASP A 164 -5.21 9.71 -21.46
N ASP A 165 -6.11 8.81 -21.88
CA ASP A 165 -7.48 8.76 -21.35
C ASP A 165 -7.58 8.22 -19.93
N LEU A 166 -6.81 7.17 -19.58
CA LEU A 166 -6.68 6.68 -18.20
C LEU A 166 -6.07 7.74 -17.27
N VAL A 167 -5.05 8.47 -17.76
CA VAL A 167 -4.46 9.59 -17.01
C VAL A 167 -5.49 10.70 -16.82
N LYS A 168 -6.30 11.02 -17.83
CA LYS A 168 -7.37 12.03 -17.72
C LYS A 168 -8.48 11.62 -16.76
N GLU A 169 -8.88 10.36 -16.74
CA GLU A 169 -9.90 9.85 -15.82
C GLU A 169 -9.43 9.88 -14.35
N ALA A 170 -8.17 9.49 -14.10
CA ALA A 170 -7.56 9.52 -12.78
C ALA A 170 -7.08 10.93 -12.35
N SER A 171 -6.93 11.86 -13.30
CA SER A 171 -6.52 13.22 -12.99
C SER A 171 -7.63 14.00 -12.28
N ILE A 172 -7.27 14.76 -11.26
CA ILE A 172 -8.14 15.72 -10.58
C ILE A 172 -8.35 16.97 -11.46
N ALA A 173 -8.36 16.83 -12.80
CA ALA A 173 -8.82 17.88 -13.71
C ALA A 173 -10.32 18.18 -13.55
N LYS A 174 -11.04 17.37 -12.75
CA LYS A 174 -12.41 17.63 -12.28
C LYS A 174 -12.51 18.57 -11.07
N ALA A 175 -11.40 19.05 -10.49
CA ALA A 175 -11.43 20.19 -9.55
C ALA A 175 -11.50 21.54 -10.29
N LYS A 176 -12.03 21.56 -11.52
CA LYS A 176 -12.42 22.82 -12.16
C LYS A 176 -13.61 23.36 -11.38
N VAL A 177 -13.40 24.49 -10.70
CA VAL A 177 -14.48 25.46 -10.45
C VAL A 177 -15.34 25.49 -11.71
N ALA A 178 -16.65 25.25 -11.58
CA ALA A 178 -17.55 25.02 -12.71
C ALA A 178 -17.30 26.03 -13.86
N ASN A 179 -17.53 25.60 -15.11
CA ASN A 179 -17.26 26.41 -16.31
C ASN A 179 -17.97 27.79 -16.31
N GLU A 180 -18.90 28.00 -15.39
CA GLU A 180 -19.66 29.23 -15.20
C GLU A 180 -19.48 29.73 -13.75
N TRP A 181 -18.89 30.91 -13.62
CA TRP A 181 -18.78 31.67 -12.38
C TRP A 181 -19.29 33.08 -12.64
N SER A 182 -19.87 33.69 -11.61
CA SER A 182 -20.37 35.06 -11.70
C SER A 182 -19.96 35.86 -10.48
N VAL A 183 -19.55 37.11 -10.71
CA VAL A 183 -19.27 38.10 -9.66
C VAL A 183 -20.37 39.15 -9.72
N ARG A 184 -21.05 39.37 -8.59
CA ARG A 184 -22.03 40.46 -8.48
C ARG A 184 -21.27 41.73 -8.15
N VAL A 185 -21.41 42.76 -8.97
CA VAL A 185 -20.79 44.08 -8.77
C VAL A 185 -21.87 45.08 -8.33
N GLU A 186 -21.59 45.86 -7.30
CA GLU A 186 -22.41 46.99 -6.85
C GLU A 186 -21.56 48.28 -6.87
N PHE A 187 -22.22 49.44 -6.84
CA PHE A 187 -21.55 50.73 -6.79
C PHE A 187 -21.59 51.31 -5.37
N SER A 188 -20.49 51.87 -4.92
CA SER A 188 -20.46 52.66 -3.69
C SER A 188 -21.35 53.91 -3.83
N PRO A 189 -21.72 54.57 -2.72
CA PRO A 189 -22.39 55.87 -2.77
C PRO A 189 -21.59 56.96 -3.50
N THR A 190 -20.27 56.76 -3.67
CA THR A 190 -19.36 57.63 -4.44
C THR A 190 -19.19 57.19 -5.90
N GLY A 191 -19.94 56.19 -6.36
CA GLY A 191 -19.97 55.72 -7.75
C GLY A 191 -18.85 54.75 -8.13
N GLN A 192 -18.06 54.24 -7.18
CA GLN A 192 -17.01 53.26 -7.47
C GLN A 192 -17.58 51.84 -7.49
N PRO A 193 -17.37 51.05 -8.56
CA PRO A 193 -17.78 49.66 -8.58
C PRO A 193 -16.94 48.82 -7.62
N TYR A 194 -17.56 47.91 -6.87
CA TYR A 194 -16.90 46.90 -6.06
C TYR A 194 -17.63 45.55 -6.15
N ALA A 195 -16.89 44.45 -6.00
CA ALA A 195 -17.47 43.12 -5.97
C ALA A 195 -18.23 42.91 -4.65
N ALA A 196 -19.54 42.67 -4.74
CA ALA A 196 -20.44 42.50 -3.60
C ALA A 196 -20.79 41.03 -3.31
N GLY A 197 -20.38 40.09 -4.17
CA GLY A 197 -20.55 38.66 -3.94
C GLY A 197 -19.92 37.77 -5.01
N PHE A 198 -19.62 36.53 -4.64
CA PHE A 198 -19.09 35.46 -5.51
C PHE A 198 -19.97 34.22 -5.37
N GLY A 199 -20.34 33.59 -6.48
CA GLY A 199 -21.17 32.37 -6.48
C GLY A 199 -20.63 31.31 -7.46
N ILE A 200 -20.77 30.04 -7.09
CA ILE A 200 -20.40 28.87 -7.90
C ILE A 200 -21.65 28.04 -8.14
N GLY A 201 -21.97 27.78 -9.42
CA GLY A 201 -23.11 26.95 -9.85
C GLY A 201 -24.35 27.76 -10.25
N ILE A 202 -24.89 27.49 -11.44
CA ILE A 202 -26.18 28.00 -11.90
C ILE A 202 -27.22 26.89 -11.68
N GLY A 203 -28.21 27.14 -10.82
CA GLY A 203 -29.42 26.31 -10.75
C GLY A 203 -30.28 26.53 -11.99
N SER A 204 -30.81 25.46 -12.57
CA SER A 204 -31.54 25.41 -13.86
C SER A 204 -32.89 26.15 -13.91
N ALA A 205 -33.11 27.17 -13.06
CA ALA A 205 -34.33 27.97 -13.01
C ALA A 205 -34.10 29.49 -12.80
N GLY A 206 -32.87 29.98 -12.91
CA GLY A 206 -32.58 31.42 -12.89
C GLY A 206 -32.74 32.12 -11.53
N GLU A 207 -33.09 31.39 -10.46
CA GLU A 207 -33.01 31.90 -9.08
C GLU A 207 -31.60 31.70 -8.51
N PHE A 208 -30.92 32.81 -8.23
CA PHE A 208 -29.63 32.82 -7.55
C PHE A 208 -29.81 32.62 -6.05
N LYS A 209 -29.44 31.43 -5.55
CA LYS A 209 -29.17 31.20 -4.12
C LYS A 209 -27.67 31.00 -3.93
N PRO A 210 -26.92 32.00 -3.41
CA PRO A 210 -25.54 31.76 -3.03
C PRO A 210 -25.50 30.87 -1.77
N ASP A 211 -24.79 29.74 -1.84
CA ASP A 211 -24.54 28.86 -0.68
C ASP A 211 -23.64 29.52 0.38
N PHE A 212 -22.93 30.58 0.00
CA PHE A 212 -22.04 31.32 0.89
C PHE A 212 -22.08 32.82 0.59
N ILE A 213 -22.39 33.64 1.61
CA ILE A 213 -22.38 35.11 1.51
C ILE A 213 -21.21 35.63 2.32
N VAL A 214 -20.27 36.31 1.66
CA VAL A 214 -19.12 36.96 2.32
C VAL A 214 -19.26 38.46 2.23
N LYS A 215 -19.37 39.13 3.38
CA LYS A 215 -19.29 40.59 3.49
C LYS A 215 -17.86 41.00 3.86
N ALA A 216 -17.02 41.13 2.85
CA ALA A 216 -15.62 41.54 3.03
C ALA A 216 -15.50 43.06 3.16
N SER A 217 -14.58 43.55 4.00
CA SER A 217 -14.12 44.95 3.96
C SER A 217 -13.03 45.16 2.91
N HIS A 218 -12.24 44.12 2.62
CA HIS A 218 -11.16 44.17 1.66
C HIS A 218 -10.88 42.77 1.09
N MET A 219 -10.61 42.69 -0.20
CA MET A 219 -10.26 41.46 -0.91
C MET A 219 -9.09 41.73 -1.84
N GLU A 220 -8.05 40.90 -1.78
CA GLU A 220 -6.87 40.98 -2.63
C GLU A 220 -6.47 39.59 -3.16
N ILE A 221 -5.89 39.56 -4.36
CA ILE A 221 -5.25 38.37 -4.94
C ILE A 221 -3.75 38.49 -4.69
N LEU A 222 -3.18 37.50 -4.01
CA LEU A 222 -1.77 37.45 -3.67
C LEU A 222 -0.92 36.92 -4.84
N PRO A 223 0.40 37.21 -4.85
CA PRO A 223 1.29 36.76 -5.94
C PRO A 223 1.38 35.24 -6.12
N ASP A 224 1.03 34.46 -5.09
CA ASP A 224 0.96 32.99 -5.11
C ASP A 224 -0.38 32.45 -5.63
N GLY A 225 -1.30 33.34 -6.04
CA GLY A 225 -2.62 32.99 -6.56
C GLY A 225 -3.68 32.77 -5.48
N LEU A 226 -3.36 32.95 -4.19
CA LEU A 226 -4.36 32.86 -3.13
C LEU A 226 -5.21 34.13 -3.05
N VAL A 227 -6.47 33.94 -2.66
CA VAL A 227 -7.41 35.03 -2.42
C VAL A 227 -7.50 35.30 -0.93
N LYS A 228 -7.10 36.49 -0.51
CA LYS A 228 -7.19 36.92 0.88
C LYS A 228 -8.44 37.79 1.06
N ILE A 229 -9.31 37.36 1.96
CA ILE A 229 -10.55 38.07 2.28
C ILE A 229 -10.47 38.57 3.72
N THR A 230 -10.50 39.90 3.88
CA THR A 230 -10.56 40.55 5.19
C THR A 230 -12.01 40.90 5.52
N GLN A 231 -12.53 40.40 6.63
CA GLN A 231 -13.84 40.80 7.14
C GLN A 231 -13.73 42.12 7.92
N ALA A 232 -14.74 42.98 7.82
CA ALA A 232 -14.83 44.15 8.69
C ALA A 232 -14.97 43.69 10.16
N PRO A 233 -14.32 44.37 11.12
CA PRO A 233 -14.61 44.12 12.53
C PRO A 233 -16.10 44.39 12.80
N LYS A 234 -16.73 43.48 13.55
CA LYS A 234 -18.14 43.59 13.92
C LYS A 234 -18.31 44.85 14.77
N LYS A 235 -19.03 45.86 14.27
CA LYS A 235 -19.44 47.00 15.10
C LYS A 235 -20.35 46.46 16.20
N SER A 236 -19.95 46.63 17.46
CA SER A 236 -20.76 46.35 18.65
C SER A 236 -21.94 47.30 18.74
#